data_AF-A0A7Z1N6F0-F1
#
_entry.id   AF-A0A7Z1N6F0-F1
#
_cell.length_a   1.000
_cell.length_b   1.000
_cell.length_c   1.000
_cell.angle_alpha   90.00
_cell.angle_beta   90.00
_cell.angle_gamma   90.00
#
_symmetry.space_group_name_H-M   'P 1'
#
loop_
_entity.id
_entity.type
_entity.pdbx_description
1 polymer ?
#
loop_
_entity_poly.entity_id
_entity_poly.type
_entity_poly.pdbx_seq_one_letter_code
_entity_poly.pdbx_strand_id
1 'polypeptide(L)'
;FEDKKELQKLRDADTVTVDGVHAELAANIGTPDDLSGVIDNGAQGIGLYRTEFLYMGRDQMPTEEEQFEAYKKVLETMDGKRVVVRTLDIGGDKELPYLDLPKEMNPFLGYRAIRLCLAQPEIFRPQLRALLRASVYGKLNIMFPMVATIKEFRDAKSMLLE
;
A
#
# COMPACT_ATOMS: atom_id res chain seq x y z
N PHE A 1 -16.57 -24.07 -17.48
CA PHE A 1 -15.43 -24.44 -16.65
C PHE A 1 -15.94 -24.99 -15.33
N GLU A 2 -16.09 -26.31 -15.22
CA GLU A 2 -16.46 -26.99 -13.97
C GLU A 2 -15.51 -26.62 -12.81
N ASP A 3 -14.22 -26.46 -13.13
CA ASP A 3 -13.16 -26.08 -12.19
C ASP A 3 -13.47 -24.79 -11.40
N LYS A 4 -14.18 -23.83 -12.00
CA LYS A 4 -14.51 -22.56 -11.33
C LYS A 4 -15.48 -22.77 -10.17
N LYS A 5 -16.42 -23.72 -10.27
CA LYS A 5 -17.38 -24.02 -9.20
C LYS A 5 -16.71 -24.77 -8.05
N GLU A 6 -15.78 -25.66 -8.36
CA GLU A 6 -15.01 -26.38 -7.33
C GLU A 6 -14.07 -25.42 -6.59
N LEU A 7 -13.38 -24.53 -7.29
CA LEU A 7 -12.52 -23.50 -6.68
C LEU A 7 -13.30 -22.52 -5.80
N GLN A 8 -14.54 -22.18 -6.15
CA GLN A 8 -15.38 -21.31 -5.31
C GLN A 8 -15.69 -21.90 -3.93
N LYS A 9 -15.65 -23.24 -3.78
CA LYS A 9 -15.81 -23.88 -2.46
C LYS A 9 -14.65 -23.57 -1.51
N LEU A 10 -13.49 -23.20 -2.07
CA LEU A 10 -12.29 -22.86 -1.29
C LEU A 10 -12.30 -21.41 -0.79
N ARG A 11 -13.27 -20.58 -1.21
CA ARG A 11 -13.33 -19.15 -0.84
C ARG A 11 -13.26 -18.94 0.68
N ASP A 12 -13.98 -19.74 1.43
CA ASP A 12 -14.05 -19.62 2.89
C ASP A 12 -13.23 -20.71 3.61
N ALA A 13 -12.47 -21.51 2.87
CA ALA A 13 -11.67 -22.61 3.42
C ALA A 13 -10.34 -22.10 3.98
N ASP A 14 -9.84 -22.76 5.02
CA ASP A 14 -8.52 -22.44 5.57
C ASP A 14 -7.40 -22.81 4.58
N THR A 15 -6.37 -21.95 4.55
CA THR A 15 -5.15 -22.23 3.79
C THR A 15 -4.18 -23.04 4.65
N VAL A 16 -4.24 -24.36 4.48
CA VAL A 16 -3.40 -25.32 5.23
C VAL A 16 -2.83 -26.35 4.26
N THR A 17 -1.54 -26.68 4.40
CA THR A 17 -0.91 -27.77 3.66
C THR A 17 -1.39 -29.14 4.17
N VAL A 18 -1.12 -30.21 3.41
CA VAL A 18 -1.51 -31.59 3.79
C VAL A 18 -0.88 -32.03 5.13
N ASP A 19 0.27 -31.47 5.50
CA ASP A 19 0.99 -31.71 6.75
C ASP A 19 0.73 -30.66 7.85
N GLY A 20 -0.25 -29.76 7.67
CA GLY A 20 -0.75 -28.88 8.74
C GLY A 20 -0.08 -27.51 8.86
N VAL A 21 0.74 -27.09 7.89
CA VAL A 21 1.37 -25.76 7.89
C VAL A 21 0.38 -24.72 7.36
N HIS A 22 0.16 -23.66 8.15
CA HIS A 22 -0.69 -22.54 7.76
C HIS A 22 0.07 -21.51 6.92
N ALA A 23 -0.61 -20.95 5.92
CA ALA A 23 -0.15 -19.80 5.16
C ALA A 23 -1.26 -18.75 5.04
N GLU A 24 -0.89 -17.49 4.76
CA GLU A 24 -1.85 -16.43 4.47
C GLU A 24 -1.88 -16.15 2.96
N LEU A 25 -3.06 -16.26 2.35
CA LEU A 25 -3.33 -15.81 0.98
C LEU A 25 -3.95 -14.42 1.01
N ALA A 26 -3.11 -13.41 0.77
CA ALA A 26 -3.52 -12.01 0.76
C ALA A 26 -3.58 -11.45 -0.66
N ALA A 27 -4.44 -10.45 -0.87
CA ALA A 27 -4.56 -9.77 -2.15
C ALA A 27 -3.59 -8.59 -2.28
N ASN A 28 -3.26 -8.25 -3.53
CA ASN A 28 -2.59 -7.01 -3.87
C ASN A 28 -3.61 -6.09 -4.55
N ILE A 29 -3.75 -4.86 -4.06
CA ILE A 29 -4.67 -3.86 -4.62
C ILE A 29 -3.95 -2.58 -5.03
N GLY A 30 -4.49 -1.90 -6.02
CA GLY A 30 -4.06 -0.59 -6.48
C GLY A 30 -5.08 0.52 -6.22
N THR A 31 -6.35 0.18 -6.02
CA THR A 31 -7.44 1.14 -5.76
C THR A 31 -8.47 0.51 -4.79
N PRO A 32 -9.23 1.31 -4.01
CA PRO A 32 -10.36 0.80 -3.24
C PRO A 32 -11.43 0.07 -4.09
N ASP A 33 -11.46 0.26 -5.41
CA ASP A 33 -12.42 -0.43 -6.27
C ASP A 33 -12.09 -1.93 -6.44
N ASP A 34 -10.84 -2.33 -6.15
CA ASP A 34 -10.40 -3.73 -6.18
C ASP A 34 -11.01 -4.57 -5.03
N LEU A 35 -11.62 -3.94 -4.02
CA LEU A 35 -12.13 -4.59 -2.80
C LEU A 35 -13.18 -5.67 -3.07
N SER A 36 -14.02 -5.48 -4.08
CA SER A 36 -15.00 -6.49 -4.48
C SER A 36 -14.31 -7.81 -4.85
N GLY A 37 -13.26 -7.74 -5.67
CA GLY A 37 -12.43 -8.88 -6.05
C GLY A 37 -11.70 -9.52 -4.86
N VAL A 38 -11.27 -8.72 -3.88
CA VAL A 38 -10.63 -9.23 -2.64
C VAL A 38 -11.60 -10.11 -1.85
N ILE A 39 -12.83 -9.63 -1.65
CA ILE A 39 -13.86 -10.35 -0.89
C ILE A 39 -14.37 -11.57 -1.66
N ASP A 40 -14.66 -11.41 -2.94
CA ASP A 40 -15.24 -12.46 -3.79
C ASP A 40 -14.31 -13.68 -3.93
N ASN A 41 -13.00 -13.46 -3.81
CA ASN A 41 -11.99 -14.52 -3.87
C ASN A 41 -11.53 -15.02 -2.50
N GLY A 42 -12.12 -14.56 -1.40
CA GLY A 42 -11.84 -15.11 -0.07
C GLY A 42 -10.48 -14.72 0.51
N ALA A 43 -9.91 -13.58 0.12
CA ALA A 43 -8.60 -13.17 0.61
C ALA A 43 -8.59 -13.03 2.15
N GLN A 44 -7.51 -13.49 2.76
CA GLN A 44 -7.30 -13.46 4.21
C GLN A 44 -6.74 -12.11 4.70
N GLY A 45 -6.45 -11.20 3.77
CA GLY A 45 -5.95 -9.86 4.04
C GLY A 45 -5.56 -9.16 2.74
N ILE A 46 -5.00 -7.96 2.87
CA ILE A 46 -4.30 -7.25 1.80
C ILE A 46 -2.81 -7.25 2.15
N GLY A 47 -2.02 -7.94 1.33
CA GLY A 47 -0.57 -8.07 1.50
C GLY A 47 0.20 -6.91 0.87
N LEU A 48 -0.44 -6.18 -0.05
CA LEU A 48 0.11 -4.98 -0.66
C LEU A 48 -1.02 -4.06 -1.14
N TYR A 49 -1.14 -2.90 -0.52
CA TYR A 49 -1.89 -1.78 -1.05
C TYR A 49 -0.93 -0.75 -1.64
N ARG A 50 -0.93 -0.64 -2.97
CA ARG A 50 -0.17 0.36 -3.73
C ARG A 50 -0.90 1.70 -3.68
N THR A 51 -0.24 2.74 -3.16
CA THR A 51 -0.88 4.06 -2.96
C THR A 51 -0.72 5.00 -4.15
N GLU A 52 0.01 4.60 -5.19
CA GLU A 52 0.30 5.48 -6.33
C GLU A 52 -0.95 5.99 -7.05
N PHE A 53 -2.07 5.27 -7.01
CA PHE A 53 -3.34 5.74 -7.59
C PHE A 53 -3.84 7.07 -6.99
N LEU A 54 -3.48 7.39 -5.74
CA LEU A 54 -3.84 8.66 -5.10
C LEU A 54 -3.11 9.86 -5.73
N TYR A 55 -1.96 9.59 -6.36
CA TYR A 55 -1.04 10.59 -6.89
C TYR A 55 -1.13 10.68 -8.42
N MET A 56 -1.37 9.56 -9.11
CA MET A 56 -1.41 9.50 -10.57
C MET A 56 -2.73 10.07 -11.14
N GLY A 57 -2.66 10.67 -12.33
CA GLY A 57 -3.84 11.15 -13.07
C GLY A 57 -4.49 12.41 -12.48
N ARG A 58 -3.72 13.21 -11.75
CA ARG A 58 -4.17 14.45 -11.10
C ARG A 58 -3.18 15.58 -11.38
N ASP A 59 -3.60 16.82 -11.14
CA ASP A 59 -2.79 18.03 -11.35
C ASP A 59 -2.12 18.54 -10.06
N GLN A 60 -2.41 17.91 -8.92
CA GLN A 60 -1.86 18.29 -7.61
C GLN A 60 -1.69 17.06 -6.70
N MET A 61 -0.83 17.19 -5.68
CA MET A 61 -0.65 16.19 -4.64
C MET A 61 -1.96 15.92 -3.89
N PRO A 62 -2.26 14.65 -3.54
CA PRO A 62 -3.42 14.34 -2.73
C PRO A 62 -3.29 14.92 -1.32
N THR A 63 -4.37 15.53 -0.84
CA THR A 63 -4.40 16.05 0.52
C THR A 63 -4.38 14.89 1.54
N GLU A 64 -3.98 15.18 2.78
CA GLU A 64 -4.08 14.18 3.86
C GLU A 64 -5.49 13.61 4.01
N GLU A 65 -6.52 14.43 3.85
CA GLU A 65 -7.92 14.00 4.01
C GLU A 65 -8.34 13.01 2.93
N GLU A 66 -7.96 13.27 1.68
CA GLU A 66 -8.22 12.34 0.56
C GLU A 66 -7.51 10.98 0.78
N GLN A 67 -6.27 11.03 1.27
CA GLN A 67 -5.52 9.81 1.59
C GLN A 67 -6.16 9.06 2.77
N PHE A 68 -6.55 9.77 3.82
CA PHE A 68 -7.20 9.20 5.01
C PHE A 68 -8.50 8.47 4.63
N GLU A 69 -9.39 9.11 3.87
CA GLU A 69 -10.66 8.49 3.47
C GLU A 69 -10.45 7.23 2.62
N ALA A 70 -9.47 7.24 1.72
CA ALA A 70 -9.12 6.06 0.94
C ALA A 70 -8.59 4.90 1.82
N TYR A 71 -7.68 5.18 2.76
CA TYR A 71 -7.14 4.16 3.66
C TYR A 71 -8.19 3.64 4.64
N LYS A 72 -9.01 4.53 5.20
CA LYS A 72 -10.11 4.20 6.09
C LYS A 72 -11.11 3.26 5.42
N LYS A 73 -11.56 3.59 4.20
CA LYS A 73 -12.50 2.76 3.43
C LYS A 73 -11.99 1.32 3.28
N VAL A 74 -10.71 1.15 2.95
CA VAL A 74 -10.09 -0.17 2.79
C VAL A 74 -10.02 -0.91 4.14
N LEU A 75 -9.60 -0.23 5.21
CA LEU A 75 -9.49 -0.83 6.54
C LEU A 75 -10.84 -1.27 7.10
N GLU A 76 -11.87 -0.44 6.99
CA GLU A 76 -13.24 -0.78 7.43
C GLU A 76 -13.81 -1.96 6.62
N THR A 77 -13.60 -1.96 5.29
CA THR A 77 -14.11 -3.03 4.41
C THR A 77 -13.45 -4.38 4.69
N MET A 78 -12.19 -4.37 5.15
CA MET A 78 -11.46 -5.59 5.47
C MET A 78 -11.81 -6.17 6.84
N ASP A 79 -12.66 -5.50 7.63
CA ASP A 79 -13.26 -6.01 8.88
C ASP A 79 -12.24 -6.68 9.82
N GLY A 80 -11.17 -5.95 10.14
CA GLY A 80 -10.12 -6.42 11.05
C GLY A 80 -9.05 -7.33 10.42
N LYS A 81 -9.22 -7.77 9.17
CA LYS A 81 -8.15 -8.45 8.42
C LYS A 81 -6.97 -7.50 8.18
N ARG A 82 -5.78 -8.08 8.06
CA ARG A 82 -4.53 -7.34 7.86
C ARG A 82 -4.56 -6.54 6.55
N VAL A 83 -4.15 -5.28 6.60
CA VAL A 83 -3.92 -4.44 5.41
C VAL A 83 -2.52 -3.84 5.46
N VAL A 84 -1.66 -4.25 4.53
CA VAL A 84 -0.30 -3.72 4.38
C VAL A 84 -0.29 -2.59 3.36
N VAL A 85 -0.26 -1.35 3.83
CA VAL A 85 -0.13 -0.18 2.96
C VAL A 85 1.33 0.11 2.70
N ARG A 86 1.69 0.19 1.41
CA ARG A 86 3.01 0.62 0.98
C ARG A 86 3.00 2.13 0.81
N THR A 87 3.93 2.83 1.45
CA THR A 87 4.07 4.28 1.25
C THR A 87 4.45 4.59 -0.20
N LEU A 88 4.39 5.87 -0.58
CA LEU A 88 4.57 6.33 -1.95
C LEU A 88 5.83 5.73 -2.62
N ASP A 89 5.61 5.03 -3.74
CA ASP A 89 6.64 4.46 -4.62
C ASP A 89 6.52 5.10 -6.02
N ILE A 90 6.87 6.38 -6.08
CA ILE A 90 6.95 7.18 -7.31
C ILE A 90 8.38 7.64 -7.58
N GLY A 91 8.64 8.14 -8.78
CA GLY A 91 9.96 8.30 -9.34
C GLY A 91 10.31 7.10 -10.22
N GLY A 92 11.31 7.27 -11.07
CA GLY A 92 11.55 6.28 -12.11
C GLY A 92 10.91 6.67 -13.44
N ASP A 93 10.10 5.75 -13.96
CA ASP A 93 9.29 5.83 -15.18
C ASP A 93 7.91 6.49 -14.97
N LYS A 94 7.51 6.71 -13.72
CA LYS A 94 6.22 7.31 -13.37
C LYS A 94 6.36 8.82 -13.17
N GLU A 95 5.98 9.59 -14.18
CA GLU A 95 6.00 11.05 -14.13
C GLU A 95 4.76 11.60 -13.38
N LEU A 96 4.99 12.54 -12.45
CA LEU A 96 3.95 13.37 -11.83
C LEU A 96 4.14 14.80 -12.32
N PRO A 97 3.23 15.36 -13.15
CA PRO A 97 3.42 16.66 -13.78
C PRO A 97 3.63 17.83 -12.79
N TYR A 98 3.10 17.69 -11.59
CA TYR A 98 3.16 18.69 -10.51
C TYR A 98 4.34 18.49 -9.55
N LEU A 99 5.20 17.49 -9.78
CA LEU A 99 6.40 17.25 -9.00
C LEU A 99 7.63 17.42 -9.91
N ASP A 100 8.40 18.47 -9.67
CA ASP A 100 9.62 18.74 -10.44
C ASP A 100 10.75 17.78 -9.99
N LEU A 101 10.83 16.64 -10.66
CA LEU A 101 11.90 15.66 -10.46
C LEU A 101 12.99 15.85 -11.52
N PRO A 102 14.28 15.84 -11.12
CA PRO A 102 15.37 15.92 -12.08
C PRO A 102 15.34 14.71 -13.03
N LYS A 103 15.63 14.94 -14.31
CA LYS A 103 15.80 13.84 -15.26
C LYS A 103 17.05 13.04 -14.91
N GLU A 104 16.88 11.73 -14.77
CA GLU A 104 17.96 10.81 -14.44
C GLU A 104 18.31 9.93 -15.64
N MET A 105 19.59 9.60 -15.78
CA MET A 105 20.03 8.63 -16.80
C MET A 105 19.42 7.24 -16.56
N ASN A 106 19.29 6.84 -15.28
CA ASN A 106 18.74 5.54 -14.88
C ASN A 106 17.72 5.72 -13.75
N PRO A 107 16.46 6.02 -14.07
CA PRO A 107 15.45 6.34 -13.06
C PRO A 107 15.14 5.18 -12.08
N PHE A 108 15.35 3.92 -12.49
CA PHE A 108 15.18 2.75 -11.61
C PHE A 108 16.21 2.66 -10.48
N LEU A 109 17.41 3.23 -10.69
CA LEU A 109 18.49 3.24 -9.69
C LEU A 109 18.53 4.55 -8.89
N GLY A 110 17.69 5.50 -9.25
CA GLY A 110 17.79 6.91 -8.87
C GLY A 110 16.89 7.34 -7.71
N TYR A 111 16.40 8.56 -7.82
CA TYR A 111 15.67 9.31 -6.80
C TYR A 111 14.18 8.97 -6.81
N ARG A 112 13.82 7.91 -6.09
CA ARG A 112 12.46 7.37 -6.03
C ARG A 112 12.07 6.90 -4.63
N ALA A 113 10.76 6.68 -4.44
CA ALA A 113 10.21 5.97 -3.30
C ALA A 113 10.66 6.58 -1.94
N ILE A 114 11.21 5.77 -1.03
CA ILE A 114 11.63 6.26 0.29
C ILE A 114 12.72 7.34 0.21
N ARG A 115 13.57 7.33 -0.83
CA ARG A 115 14.63 8.34 -1.01
C ARG A 115 14.03 9.72 -1.27
N LEU A 116 13.01 9.76 -2.15
CA LEU A 116 12.21 10.96 -2.39
C LEU A 116 11.50 11.39 -1.10
N CYS A 117 10.82 10.45 -0.42
CA CYS A 117 10.06 10.75 0.79
C CYS A 117 10.90 11.30 1.95
N LEU A 118 12.12 10.80 2.14
CA LEU A 118 13.05 11.28 3.17
C LEU A 118 13.65 12.65 2.84
N ALA A 119 13.85 12.94 1.55
CA ALA A 119 14.40 14.20 1.09
C ALA A 119 13.33 15.31 0.93
N GLN A 120 12.06 14.93 0.75
CA GLN A 120 10.90 15.81 0.64
C GLN A 120 9.81 15.44 1.67
N PRO A 121 10.03 15.76 2.97
CA PRO A 121 9.11 15.43 4.05
C PRO A 121 7.67 15.95 3.86
N GLU A 122 7.49 17.04 3.13
CA GLU A 122 6.20 17.65 2.80
C GLU A 122 5.29 16.74 1.96
N ILE A 123 5.86 15.82 1.19
CA ILE A 123 5.11 14.77 0.47
C ILE A 123 4.82 13.59 1.39
N PHE A 124 5.76 13.26 2.27
CA PHE A 124 5.71 12.05 3.06
C PHE A 124 4.83 12.19 4.31
N ARG A 125 4.94 13.31 5.04
CA ARG A 125 4.23 13.56 6.30
C ARG A 125 2.71 13.49 6.15
N PRO A 126 2.06 14.08 5.12
CA PRO A 126 0.63 13.93 4.92
C PRO A 126 0.20 12.46 4.81
N GLN A 127 0.98 11.63 4.12
CA GLN A 127 0.70 10.20 3.99
C GLN A 127 0.83 9.47 5.34
N LEU A 128 1.90 9.74 6.10
CA LEU A 128 2.10 9.11 7.41
C LEU A 128 0.98 9.48 8.40
N ARG A 129 0.60 10.76 8.45
CA ARG A 129 -0.51 11.24 9.29
C ARG A 129 -1.84 10.63 8.89
N ALA A 130 -2.14 10.56 7.58
CA ALA A 130 -3.34 9.88 7.08
C ALA A 130 -3.39 8.40 7.49
N LEU A 131 -2.26 7.69 7.38
CA LEU A 131 -2.16 6.28 7.79
C LEU A 131 -2.39 6.09 9.30
N LEU A 132 -1.76 6.92 10.13
CA LEU A 132 -1.96 6.87 11.59
C LEU A 132 -3.39 7.20 11.99
N ARG A 133 -4.03 8.19 11.32
CA ARG A 133 -5.45 8.48 11.53
C ARG A 133 -6.33 7.31 11.13
N ALA A 134 -6.02 6.64 10.02
CA ALA A 134 -6.80 5.52 9.52
C ALA A 134 -6.62 4.24 10.36
N SER A 135 -5.51 4.09 11.09
CA SER A 135 -5.19 2.84 11.81
C SER A 135 -6.17 2.46 12.92
N VAL A 136 -7.02 3.38 13.37
CA VAL A 136 -8.06 3.09 14.38
C VAL A 136 -9.27 2.36 13.80
N TYR A 137 -9.39 2.28 12.48
CA TYR A 137 -10.51 1.67 11.77
C TYR A 137 -10.25 0.23 11.31
N GLY A 138 -9.05 -0.33 11.56
CA GLY A 138 -8.72 -1.70 11.18
C GLY A 138 -7.27 -2.08 11.45
N LYS A 139 -6.87 -3.30 11.05
CA LYS A 139 -5.51 -3.82 11.28
C LYS A 139 -4.53 -3.32 10.22
N LEU A 140 -4.00 -2.12 10.42
CA LEU A 140 -3.02 -1.50 9.53
C LEU A 140 -1.59 -2.01 9.75
N ASN A 141 -0.88 -2.28 8.66
CA ASN A 141 0.58 -2.38 8.60
C ASN A 141 1.11 -1.37 7.58
N ILE A 142 2.23 -0.72 7.90
CA ILE A 142 2.88 0.28 7.03
C ILE A 142 4.21 -0.31 6.55
N MET A 143 4.43 -0.29 5.23
CA MET A 143 5.64 -0.76 4.57
C MET A 143 6.31 0.37 3.79
N PHE A 144 7.62 0.53 3.96
CA PHE A 144 8.41 1.50 3.21
C PHE A 144 9.07 0.82 1.99
N PRO A 145 8.82 1.29 0.75
CA PRO A 145 9.46 0.76 -0.47
C PRO A 145 10.93 1.19 -0.58
N MET A 146 11.75 0.41 -1.28
CA MET A 146 13.12 0.78 -1.69
C MET A 146 14.09 1.14 -0.56
N VAL A 147 13.86 0.63 0.65
CA VAL A 147 14.84 0.71 1.75
C VAL A 147 16.04 -0.16 1.41
N ALA A 148 17.23 0.44 1.33
CA ALA A 148 18.49 -0.26 1.07
C ALA A 148 19.37 -0.33 2.33
N THR A 149 19.15 0.56 3.29
CA THR A 149 19.98 0.69 4.49
C THR A 149 19.14 0.75 5.75
N ILE A 150 19.72 0.31 6.88
CA ILE A 150 19.07 0.42 8.19
C ILE A 150 18.81 1.89 8.60
N LYS A 151 19.65 2.82 8.12
CA LYS A 151 19.49 4.24 8.42
C LYS A 151 18.21 4.79 7.80
N GLU A 152 17.93 4.49 6.52
CA GLU A 152 16.69 4.90 5.86
C GLU A 152 15.45 4.39 6.61
N PHE A 153 15.46 3.13 7.07
CA PHE A 153 14.38 2.59 7.89
C PHE A 153 14.21 3.34 9.21
N ARG A 154 15.32 3.64 9.91
CA ARG A 154 15.30 4.37 11.18
C ARG A 154 14.79 5.79 10.99
N ASP A 155 15.26 6.50 9.96
CA ASP A 155 14.83 7.86 9.65
C ASP A 155 13.32 7.89 9.32
N ALA A 156 12.84 6.98 8.47
CA ALA A 156 11.42 6.86 8.14
C ALA A 156 10.56 6.53 9.37
N LYS A 157 11.04 5.61 10.22
CA LYS A 157 10.37 5.28 11.48
C LYS A 157 10.36 6.46 12.46
N SER A 158 11.43 7.25 12.52
CA SER A 158 11.48 8.48 13.32
C SER A 158 10.45 9.49 12.85
N MET A 159 10.31 9.70 11.53
CA MET A 159 9.27 10.58 10.98
C MET A 159 7.84 10.10 11.27
N LEU A 160 7.63 8.79 11.36
CA LEU A 160 6.32 8.22 11.75
C LEU A 160 6.00 8.45 13.23
N LEU A 161 7.01 8.54 14.09
CA LEU A 161 6.86 8.71 15.54
C LEU A 161 6.84 10.18 15.99
N GLU A 162 7.16 11.11 15.10
CA GLU A 162 7.16 12.56 15.34
C GLU A 162 5.72 13.12 15.46
#